data_AF-A0A0C5RC10-F1
#
_entry.id   AF-A0A0C5RC10-F1
#
_cell.length_a   1.000
_cell.length_b   1.000
_cell.length_c   1.000
_cell.angle_alpha   90.00
_cell.angle_beta   90.00
_cell.angle_gamma   90.00
#
_symmetry.space_group_name_H-M   'P 1'
#
loop_
_entity.id
_entity.type
_entity.pdbx_description
1 polymer ?
#
loop_
_entity_poly.entity_id
_entity_poly.type
_entity_poly.pdbx_seq_one_letter_code
_entity_poly.pdbx_strand_id
1 'polypeptide(L)'
;MELKSKLTPIKLTFEDKYFYLRLRTSKATFDNNIKNDRLKFELDKGNGVFEEFASKINQGGHDAYYLNYLDEQNGFVSFAISSEQGYGTDPREKGTYKVTKVWLSSDTTKKNLLIGNSNTVDVK
;
A
#
# COMPACT_ATOMS: atom_id res chain seq x y z
N MET A 1 1.43 3.80 -22.69
CA MET A 1 2.77 3.49 -22.13
C MET A 1 2.54 2.64 -20.88
N GLU A 2 2.99 1.38 -20.86
CA GLU A 2 2.77 0.50 -19.70
C GLU A 2 3.48 1.04 -18.45
N LEU A 3 2.78 1.08 -17.31
CA LEU A 3 3.44 1.18 -16.01
C LEU A 3 4.26 -0.09 -15.80
N LYS A 4 5.59 -0.02 -15.92
CA LYS A 4 6.49 -1.02 -15.34
C LYS A 4 6.53 -0.83 -13.81
N SER A 5 7.00 -1.83 -13.08
CA SER A 5 7.15 -1.79 -11.62
C SER A 5 7.92 -0.54 -11.19
N LYS A 6 7.28 0.30 -10.37
CA LYS A 6 7.71 1.68 -10.05
C LYS A 6 7.50 2.06 -8.59
N LEU A 7 6.97 1.15 -7.77
CA LEU A 7 6.74 1.37 -6.34
C LEU A 7 7.79 0.61 -5.53
N THR A 8 8.55 1.37 -4.75
CA THR A 8 9.49 0.82 -3.76
C THR A 8 8.77 0.77 -2.42
N PRO A 9 8.54 -0.41 -1.83
CA PRO A 9 8.07 -0.48 -0.45
C PRO A 9 9.20 -0.03 0.48
N ILE A 10 8.91 0.96 1.32
CA ILE A 10 9.86 1.48 2.31
C ILE A 10 9.65 0.76 3.64
N LYS A 11 8.41 0.70 4.11
CA LYS A 11 8.09 0.15 5.44
C LYS A 11 6.64 -0.29 5.50
N LEU A 12 6.42 -1.50 5.97
CA LEU A 12 5.16 -2.02 6.48
C LEU A 12 5.17 -1.87 8.01
N THR A 13 4.13 -1.26 8.58
CA THR A 13 3.87 -1.18 10.03
C THR A 13 2.43 -1.55 10.35
N PHE A 14 2.19 -1.88 11.62
CA PHE A 14 0.85 -2.11 12.17
C PHE A 14 0.70 -1.22 13.40
N GLU A 15 -0.27 -0.31 13.39
CA GLU A 15 -0.52 0.70 14.42
C GLU A 15 -2.03 0.82 14.63
N ASP A 16 -2.49 0.82 15.89
CA ASP A 16 -3.92 0.91 16.27
C ASP A 16 -4.84 -0.03 15.47
N LYS A 17 -4.37 -1.27 15.24
CA LYS A 17 -4.98 -2.33 14.43
C LYS A 17 -4.93 -2.13 12.92
N TYR A 18 -4.49 -1.01 12.38
CA TYR A 18 -4.39 -0.85 10.93
C TYR A 18 -2.97 -1.15 10.46
N PHE A 19 -2.83 -1.73 9.27
CA PHE A 19 -1.51 -1.74 8.63
C PHE A 19 -1.30 -0.44 7.87
N TYR A 20 -0.05 -0.04 7.74
CA TYR A 20 0.39 1.05 6.88
C TYR A 20 1.57 0.58 6.04
N LEU A 21 1.47 0.70 4.72
CA LEU A 21 2.57 0.47 3.81
C LEU A 21 3.03 1.80 3.21
N ARG A 22 4.21 2.26 3.61
CA ARG A 22 4.87 3.41 2.98
C ARG A 22 5.55 2.97 1.70
N LEU A 23 5.25 3.69 0.62
CA LEU A 23 5.71 3.46 -0.74
C LEU A 23 6.47 4.69 -1.22
N ARG A 24 7.43 4.48 -2.12
CA ARG A 24 8.15 5.53 -2.84
C ARG A 24 8.10 5.31 -4.34
N THR A 25 7.93 6.38 -5.09
CA THR A 25 7.99 6.39 -6.56
C THR A 25 8.45 7.76 -7.07
N SER A 26 8.67 7.90 -8.38
CA SER A 26 8.94 9.22 -8.95
C SER A 26 7.68 10.09 -8.92
N LYS A 27 7.84 11.40 -8.70
CA LYS A 27 6.73 12.35 -8.66
C LYS A 27 5.86 12.27 -9.91
N ALA A 28 6.50 12.21 -11.09
CA ALA A 28 5.81 12.03 -12.36
C ALA A 28 5.02 10.72 -12.47
N THR A 29 5.48 9.63 -11.85
CA THR A 29 4.69 8.38 -11.82
C THR A 29 3.47 8.54 -10.94
N PHE A 30 3.65 9.12 -9.75
CA PHE A 30 2.55 9.36 -8.82
C PHE A 30 1.48 10.25 -9.45
N ASP A 31 1.89 11.40 -9.98
CA ASP A 31 0.99 12.40 -10.55
C ASP A 31 0.21 11.91 -11.76
N ASN A 32 0.85 11.15 -12.66
CA ASN A 32 0.20 10.77 -13.91
C ASN A 32 -0.57 9.45 -13.84
N ASN A 33 -0.32 8.61 -12.82
CA ASN A 33 -0.80 7.22 -12.85
C ASN A 33 -1.37 6.70 -11.53
N ILE A 34 -1.02 7.29 -10.38
CA ILE A 34 -1.39 6.75 -9.07
C ILE A 34 -2.40 7.65 -8.37
N LYS A 35 -2.14 8.97 -8.31
CA LYS A 35 -2.89 9.88 -7.43
C LYS A 35 -4.41 9.91 -7.65
N ASN A 36 -4.87 9.55 -8.85
CA ASN A 36 -6.28 9.58 -9.25
C ASN A 36 -6.96 8.20 -9.22
N ASP A 37 -6.25 7.15 -8.81
CA ASP A 37 -6.80 5.80 -8.65
C ASP A 37 -6.68 5.39 -7.18
N ARG A 38 -7.30 4.27 -6.85
CA ARG A 38 -7.15 3.56 -5.59
C ARG A 38 -6.16 2.41 -5.81
N LEU A 39 -5.32 2.12 -4.82
CA LEU A 39 -4.47 0.93 -4.89
C LEU A 39 -5.19 -0.30 -4.32
N LYS A 40 -4.87 -1.47 -4.88
CA LYS A 40 -5.11 -2.79 -4.30
C LYS A 40 -3.78 -3.45 -3.99
N PHE A 41 -3.80 -4.41 -3.08
CA PHE A 41 -2.61 -5.15 -2.69
C PHE A 41 -2.92 -6.59 -2.29
N GLU A 42 -1.89 -7.44 -2.37
CA GLU A 42 -1.89 -8.79 -1.80
C GLU A 42 -1.16 -8.76 -0.45
N LEU A 43 -1.87 -9.14 0.60
CA LEU A 43 -1.34 -9.30 1.95
C LEU A 43 -1.15 -10.79 2.25
N ASP A 44 0.09 -11.20 2.36
CA ASP A 44 0.50 -12.50 2.90
C ASP A 44 0.42 -12.41 4.42
N LYS A 45 -0.45 -13.23 5.03
CA LYS A 45 -0.66 -13.34 6.48
C LYS A 45 0.00 -14.58 7.09
N GLY A 46 0.86 -15.27 6.35
CA GLY A 46 1.53 -16.51 6.76
C GLY A 46 0.67 -17.77 6.64
N ASN A 47 -0.66 -17.65 6.76
CA ASN A 47 -1.62 -18.74 6.52
C ASN A 47 -2.30 -18.66 5.14
N GLY A 48 -2.02 -17.61 4.37
CA GLY A 48 -2.65 -17.36 3.07
C GLY A 48 -2.31 -15.97 2.54
N VAL A 49 -2.64 -15.75 1.27
CA VAL A 49 -2.50 -14.45 0.59
C VAL A 49 -3.89 -13.94 0.27
N PHE A 50 -4.17 -12.71 0.70
CA PHE A 50 -5.49 -12.09 0.58
C PHE A 50 -5.39 -10.80 -0.22
N GLU A 51 -6.33 -10.61 -1.15
CA GLU A 51 -6.47 -9.36 -1.90
C GLU A 51 -7.27 -8.34 -1.09
N GLU A 52 -6.78 -7.12 -1.05
CA GLU A 52 -7.37 -6.04 -0.29
C GLU A 52 -7.28 -4.70 -1.01
N PHE A 53 -8.09 -3.75 -0.54
CA PHE A 53 -8.10 -2.38 -1.04
C PHE A 53 -7.39 -1.42 -0.06
N ALA A 54 -6.66 -0.47 -0.62
CA ALA A 54 -6.14 0.67 0.13
C ALA A 54 -7.30 1.49 0.68
N SER A 55 -7.35 1.73 1.98
CA SER A 55 -8.43 2.41 2.69
C SER A 55 -8.84 3.73 2.05
N LYS A 56 -10.14 4.01 2.03
CA LYS A 56 -10.67 5.31 1.65
C LYS A 56 -10.83 6.16 2.91
N ILE A 57 -10.23 7.34 2.92
CA ILE A 57 -10.17 8.21 4.09
C ILE A 57 -10.73 9.57 3.69
N ASN A 58 -11.71 10.07 4.44
CA ASN A 58 -12.21 11.42 4.21
C ASN A 58 -11.28 12.44 4.89
N GLN A 59 -10.70 13.34 4.11
CA GLN A 59 -9.87 14.44 4.61
C GLN A 59 -10.47 15.75 4.13
N GLY A 60 -10.91 16.62 5.04
CA GLY A 60 -11.42 17.95 4.67
C GLY A 60 -12.51 17.95 3.59
N GLY A 61 -13.40 16.95 3.58
CA GLY A 61 -14.50 16.84 2.62
C GLY A 61 -14.18 16.17 1.29
N HIS A 62 -12.96 15.66 1.08
CA HIS A 62 -12.59 14.86 -0.09
C HIS A 62 -12.13 13.45 0.30
N ASP A 63 -12.40 12.49 -0.58
CA ASP A 63 -11.90 11.12 -0.44
C ASP A 63 -10.42 11.08 -0.84
N ALA A 64 -9.57 10.59 0.07
CA ALA A 64 -8.16 10.35 -0.14
C ALA A 64 -7.82 8.87 0.10
N TYR A 65 -6.96 8.31 -0.74
CA TYR A 65 -6.47 6.93 -0.61
C TYR A 65 -5.02 6.85 -0.11
N TYR A 66 -4.37 8.01 0.02
CA TYR A 66 -2.95 8.14 0.31
C TYR A 66 -2.73 9.05 1.50
N LEU A 67 -1.92 8.59 2.44
CA LEU A 67 -1.57 9.28 3.67
C LEU A 67 -0.12 9.76 3.65
N ASN A 68 0.21 10.73 4.50
CA ASN A 68 1.58 11.13 4.81
C ASN A 68 2.44 11.42 3.55
N TYR A 69 1.82 12.04 2.54
CA TYR A 69 2.50 12.43 1.30
C TYR A 69 3.67 13.36 1.63
N LEU A 70 4.83 13.04 1.07
CA LEU A 70 6.05 13.82 1.20
C LEU A 70 6.67 13.98 -0.19
N ASP A 71 6.93 15.23 -0.58
CA ASP A 71 7.78 15.54 -1.73
C ASP A 71 9.23 15.34 -1.31
N GLU A 72 9.83 14.25 -1.79
CA GLU A 72 11.22 13.92 -1.49
C GLU A 72 12.12 14.74 -2.42
N GLN A 73 13.34 15.03 -1.95
CA GLN A 73 14.34 15.63 -2.84
C GLN A 73 14.60 14.72 -4.07
N ASN A 74 15.05 15.32 -5.17
CA ASN A 74 15.40 14.62 -6.42
C ASN A 74 14.22 14.02 -7.20
N GLY A 75 13.01 14.59 -7.08
CA GLY A 75 11.88 14.24 -7.95
C GLY A 75 11.17 12.93 -7.57
N PHE A 76 11.30 12.50 -6.32
CA PHE A 76 10.58 11.36 -5.76
C PHE A 76 9.49 11.84 -4.81
N VAL A 77 8.54 10.97 -4.54
CA VAL A 77 7.54 11.18 -3.49
C VAL A 77 7.43 9.92 -2.67
N SER A 78 7.10 10.07 -1.40
CA SER A 78 6.68 8.95 -0.56
C SER A 78 5.30 9.19 0.03
N PHE A 79 4.52 8.13 0.15
CA PHE A 79 3.15 8.15 0.65
C PHE A 79 2.81 6.80 1.27
N ALA A 80 1.79 6.74 2.10
CA ALA A 80 1.33 5.51 2.74
C ALA A 80 -0.07 5.12 2.25
N ILE A 81 -0.32 3.82 2.16
CA ILE A 81 -1.65 3.23 2.09
C ILE A 81 -1.94 2.46 3.37
N SER A 82 -3.21 2.31 3.73
CA SER A 82 -3.69 1.49 4.86
C SER A 82 -4.76 0.51 4.42
N SER A 83 -5.16 -0.44 5.27
CA SER A 83 -6.29 -1.35 5.00
C SER A 83 -7.64 -0.73 5.34
N GLU A 84 -8.70 -1.20 4.69
CA GLU A 84 -10.09 -0.95 5.13
C GLU A 84 -10.40 -1.61 6.48
N GLN A 85 -9.85 -2.79 6.74
CA GLN A 85 -10.12 -3.57 7.95
C GLN A 85 -8.95 -3.56 8.94
N GLY A 86 -9.27 -3.81 10.20
CA GLY A 86 -8.31 -3.96 11.29
C GLY A 86 -7.65 -5.33 11.34
N TYR A 87 -6.45 -5.39 11.92
CA TYR A 87 -5.54 -6.52 12.07
C TYR A 87 -4.91 -6.54 13.46
N GLY A 88 -4.53 -7.74 13.92
CA GLY A 88 -3.76 -7.90 15.15
C GLY A 88 -4.54 -7.75 16.46
N THR A 89 -5.82 -7.38 16.43
CA THR A 89 -6.67 -7.31 17.64
C THR A 89 -7.31 -8.64 18.01
N ASP A 90 -7.55 -9.51 17.02
CA ASP A 90 -8.00 -10.89 17.24
C ASP A 90 -6.76 -11.79 17.43
N PRO A 91 -6.69 -12.63 18.46
CA PRO A 91 -5.63 -13.63 18.60
C PRO A 91 -5.40 -14.51 17.35
N ARG A 92 -6.41 -14.69 16.52
CA ARG A 92 -6.35 -15.42 15.24
C ARG A 92 -5.74 -14.62 14.09
N GLU A 93 -5.73 -13.29 14.21
CA GLU A 93 -5.07 -12.35 13.28
C GLU A 93 -3.65 -12.01 13.77
N LYS A 94 -3.12 -12.70 14.78
CA LYS A 94 -1.69 -12.65 15.10
C LYS A 94 -0.90 -13.47 14.11
N GLY A 95 0.30 -13.02 13.76
CA GLY A 95 1.14 -13.73 12.81
C GLY A 95 2.04 -12.82 12.01
N THR A 96 2.60 -13.40 10.96
CA THR A 96 3.62 -12.76 10.12
C THR A 96 2.98 -12.20 8.86
N TYR A 97 3.18 -10.91 8.62
CA TYR A 97 2.55 -10.14 7.55
C TYR A 97 3.57 -9.60 6.55
N LYS A 98 3.24 -9.67 5.25
CA LYS A 98 4.06 -9.11 4.17
C LYS A 98 3.18 -8.70 2.98
N VAL A 99 3.45 -7.57 2.35
CA VAL A 99 2.80 -7.19 1.09
C VAL A 99 3.65 -7.68 -0.07
N THR A 100 3.07 -8.53 -0.92
CA THR A 100 3.75 -9.17 -2.05
C THR A 100 3.49 -8.47 -3.37
N LYS A 101 2.36 -7.76 -3.47
CA LYS A 101 1.89 -7.16 -4.71
C LYS A 101 1.08 -5.91 -4.45
N VAL A 102 1.23 -4.92 -5.32
CA VAL A 102 0.40 -3.70 -5.35
C VAL A 102 0.06 -3.38 -6.80
N TRP A 103 -1.18 -2.98 -7.07
CA TRP A 103 -1.63 -2.56 -8.41
C TRP A 103 -2.73 -1.50 -8.33
N LEU A 104 -3.02 -0.86 -9.46
CA LEU A 104 -4.13 0.08 -9.58
C LEU A 104 -5.46 -0.67 -9.51
N SER A 105 -6.45 -0.16 -8.79
CA SER A 105 -7.73 -0.85 -8.63
C SER A 105 -8.50 -1.00 -9.94
N SER A 106 -8.27 -0.08 -10.88
CA SER A 106 -8.80 -0.14 -12.25
C SER A 106 -8.10 -1.17 -13.15
N ASP A 107 -6.90 -1.64 -12.77
CA ASP A 107 -6.14 -2.63 -13.53
C ASP A 107 -6.65 -4.06 -13.26
N THR A 108 -7.43 -4.57 -14.20
CA THR A 108 -7.99 -5.93 -14.15
C THR A 108 -6.95 -7.04 -14.35
N THR A 109 -5.78 -6.72 -14.93
CA THR A 109 -4.68 -7.67 -15.09
C THR A 109 -3.85 -7.85 -13.82
N LYS A 110 -4.08 -6.97 -12.83
CA LYS A 110 -3.35 -6.92 -11.56
C LYS A 110 -1.84 -6.86 -11.80
N LYS A 111 -1.37 -5.94 -12.64
CA LYS A 111 0.06 -5.82 -12.92
C LYS A 111 0.80 -5.34 -11.67
N ASN A 112 1.79 -6.12 -11.21
CA ASN A 112 2.54 -5.77 -10.01
C ASN A 112 3.37 -4.49 -10.23
N LEU A 113 3.07 -3.47 -9.43
CA LEU A 113 3.78 -2.22 -9.41
C LEU A 113 4.95 -2.22 -8.43
N LEU A 114 5.02 -3.16 -7.49
CA LEU A 114 6.13 -3.26 -6.57
C LEU A 114 7.40 -3.74 -7.30
N ILE A 115 8.54 -3.13 -6.95
CA ILE A 115 9.86 -3.61 -7.40
C ILE A 115 10.37 -4.81 -6.57
N GLY A 116 9.69 -5.12 -5.46
CA GLY A 116 9.98 -6.21 -4.56
C GLY A 116 8.95 -6.25 -3.43
N ASN A 117 8.93 -7.32 -2.63
CA ASN A 117 8.01 -7.42 -1.49
C ASN A 117 8.34 -6.37 -0.42
N SER A 118 7.37 -6.04 0.44
CA SER A 118 7.64 -5.27 1.65
C SER A 118 8.55 -6.03 2.62
N ASN A 119 9.00 -5.36 3.68
CA ASN A 119 9.47 -6.07 4.87
C ASN A 119 8.35 -6.92 5.45
N THR A 120 8.77 -7.97 6.14
CA THR A 120 7.91 -8.82 6.95
C THR A 120 7.72 -8.20 8.34
N VAL A 121 6.51 -8.24 8.88
CA VAL A 121 6.19 -7.75 10.24
C VAL A 121 5.52 -8.87 11.03
N ASP A 122 5.98 -9.10 12.26
CA ASP A 122 5.36 -10.02 13.20
C ASP A 122 4.40 -9.25 14.13
N VAL A 123 3.12 -9.58 14.07
CA VAL A 123 2.05 -8.98 14.87
C VAL A 123 1.69 -9.97 15.99
N LYS A 124 1.89 -9.55 17.24
CA LYS A 124 1.88 -10.40 18.43
C LYS A 124 0.63 -10.29 19.29
#